data_AF-A0A2E2RIP8-F1
#
_entry.id   AF-A0A2E2RIP8-F1
#
_cell.length_a   1.000
_cell.length_b   1.000
_cell.length_c   1.000
_cell.angle_alpha   90.00
_cell.angle_beta   90.00
_cell.angle_gamma   90.00
#
_symmetry.space_group_name_H-M   'P 1'
#
loop_
_entity.id
_entity.type
_entity.pdbx_description
1 polymer ?
#
loop_
_entity_poly.entity_id
_entity_poly.type
_entity_poly.pdbx_seq_one_letter_code
_entity_poly.pdbx_strand_id
1 'polypeptide(L)'
;MPMPQEYFAASRDFDAFMADAKAALGHGSHHQTYTTVQAVLTVFRRRLSVGDALRFADALPPVLRAIFVSDWDAEQAKRPFGPREAMEAEVRAFREHHNFAPSDAISTVGEVLRKHVDIRDFERVLATLPDEARAYWNLEGE
;
A
#
# COMPACT_ATOMS: atom_id res chain seq x y z
N MET A 1 -29.75 -10.14 -6.35
CA MET A 1 -28.88 -9.18 -5.63
C MET A 1 -28.10 -8.41 -6.68
N PRO A 2 -28.18 -7.08 -6.76
CA PRO A 2 -27.27 -6.30 -7.59
C PRO A 2 -25.84 -6.45 -7.06
N MET A 3 -24.85 -6.32 -7.94
CA MET A 3 -23.44 -6.34 -7.57
C MET A 3 -23.14 -5.21 -6.56
N PRO A 4 -22.36 -5.46 -5.50
CA PRO A 4 -21.90 -4.39 -4.61
C PRO A 4 -21.21 -3.27 -5.38
N GLN A 5 -21.48 -2.03 -4.98
CA GLN A 5 -21.02 -0.85 -5.72
C GLN A 5 -19.49 -0.75 -5.81
N GLU A 6 -18.77 -1.22 -4.78
CA GLU A 6 -17.30 -1.25 -4.75
C GLU A 6 -16.70 -2.08 -5.89
N TYR A 7 -17.35 -3.19 -6.28
CA TYR A 7 -16.89 -4.03 -7.38
C TYR A 7 -17.33 -3.48 -8.73
N PHE A 8 -18.52 -2.90 -8.79
CA PHE A 8 -19.02 -2.27 -10.01
C PHE A 8 -18.16 -1.05 -10.43
N ALA A 9 -17.70 -0.25 -9.46
CA ALA A 9 -16.91 0.94 -9.70
C ALA A 9 -15.39 0.73 -9.65
N ALA A 10 -14.92 -0.50 -9.43
CA ALA A 10 -13.53 -0.81 -9.10
C ALA A 10 -12.49 -0.19 -10.05
N SER A 11 -12.71 -0.26 -11.37
CA SER A 11 -11.79 0.34 -12.35
C SER A 11 -11.75 1.86 -12.26
N ARG A 12 -12.92 2.51 -12.15
CA ARG A 12 -13.03 3.97 -12.03
C ARG A 12 -12.32 4.46 -10.76
N ASP A 13 -12.56 3.77 -9.65
CA ASP A 13 -12.02 4.18 -8.35
C ASP A 13 -10.50 3.93 -8.31
N PHE A 14 -10.01 2.85 -8.95
CA PHE A 14 -8.58 2.64 -9.13
C PHE A 14 -7.92 3.69 -10.02
N ASP A 15 -8.56 4.09 -11.13
CA ASP A 15 -8.05 5.15 -12.00
C ASP A 15 -7.95 6.48 -11.26
N ALA A 16 -8.93 6.80 -10.40
CA ALA A 16 -8.89 7.98 -9.54
C ALA A 16 -7.74 7.91 -8.53
N PHE A 17 -7.56 6.78 -7.85
CA PHE A 17 -6.42 6.55 -6.96
C PHE A 17 -5.08 6.74 -7.69
N MET A 18 -4.93 6.14 -8.88
CA MET A 18 -3.72 6.22 -9.68
C MET A 18 -3.41 7.64 -10.17
N ALA A 19 -4.44 8.44 -10.46
CA ALA A 19 -4.26 9.85 -10.82
C ALA A 19 -3.71 10.67 -9.64
N ASP A 20 -4.29 10.51 -8.45
CA ASP A 20 -3.84 11.19 -7.23
C ASP A 20 -2.43 10.73 -6.82
N ALA A 21 -2.17 9.42 -6.86
CA ALA A 21 -0.85 8.85 -6.56
C ALA A 21 0.22 9.36 -7.53
N LYS A 22 -0.09 9.43 -8.83
CA LYS A 22 0.82 9.96 -9.85
C LYS A 22 1.19 11.41 -9.55
N ALA A 23 0.19 12.24 -9.24
CA ALA A 23 0.39 13.64 -8.91
C ALA A 23 1.22 13.81 -7.62
N ALA A 24 0.88 13.08 -6.57
CA ALA A 24 1.56 13.16 -5.27
C ALA A 24 3.02 12.69 -5.34
N LEU A 25 3.30 11.62 -6.11
CA LEU A 25 4.65 11.08 -6.30
C LEU A 25 5.47 11.85 -7.35
N GLY A 26 4.88 12.84 -8.04
CA GLY A 26 5.56 13.59 -9.11
C GLY A 26 5.92 12.75 -10.33
N HIS A 27 5.22 11.63 -10.58
CA HIS A 27 5.56 10.70 -11.66
C HIS A 27 5.05 11.14 -13.04
N GLY A 28 5.83 10.83 -14.08
CA GLY A 28 5.45 11.11 -15.47
C GLY A 28 4.42 10.14 -16.04
N SER A 29 4.35 8.90 -15.52
CA SER A 29 3.50 7.84 -16.07
C SER A 29 2.75 7.00 -15.03
N HIS A 30 1.70 6.32 -15.48
CA HIS A 30 0.96 5.34 -14.68
C HIS A 30 1.83 4.14 -14.30
N HIS A 31 2.75 3.72 -15.17
CA HIS A 31 3.60 2.55 -14.91
C HIS A 31 4.55 2.79 -13.74
N GLN A 32 5.20 3.96 -13.68
CA GLN A 32 6.05 4.34 -12.54
C GLN A 32 5.24 4.36 -11.24
N THR A 33 4.07 5.01 -11.29
CA THR A 33 3.14 5.09 -10.16
C THR A 33 2.71 3.72 -9.66
N TYR A 34 2.36 2.83 -10.57
CA TYR A 34 1.93 1.48 -10.25
C TYR A 34 3.06 0.71 -9.56
N THR A 35 4.28 0.78 -10.11
CA THR A 35 5.45 0.09 -9.55
C THR A 35 5.77 0.58 -8.13
N THR A 36 5.68 1.88 -7.87
CA THR A 36 5.91 2.44 -6.53
C THR A 36 4.82 2.05 -5.54
N VAL A 37 3.54 2.12 -5.92
CA VAL A 37 2.42 1.66 -5.07
C VAL A 37 2.57 0.17 -4.75
N GLN A 38 2.88 -0.65 -5.76
CA GLN A 38 3.15 -2.07 -5.58
C GLN A 38 4.33 -2.31 -4.63
N ALA A 39 5.41 -1.53 -4.76
CA ALA A 39 6.58 -1.63 -3.89
C ALA A 39 6.22 -1.32 -2.42
N VAL A 40 5.52 -0.21 -2.16
CA VAL A 40 5.06 0.17 -0.80
C VAL A 40 4.20 -0.94 -0.19
N LEU A 41 3.19 -1.41 -0.93
CA LEU A 41 2.32 -2.49 -0.47
C LEU A 41 3.09 -3.79 -0.19
N THR A 42 4.07 -4.14 -1.03
CA THR A 42 4.88 -5.36 -0.87
C THR A 42 5.83 -5.26 0.33
N VAL A 43 6.48 -4.12 0.52
CA VAL A 43 7.38 -3.85 1.66
C VAL A 43 6.60 -3.94 2.97
N PHE A 44 5.39 -3.40 3.02
CA PHE A 44 4.50 -3.58 4.17
C PHE A 44 4.13 -5.05 4.40
N ARG A 45 3.62 -5.73 3.36
CA ARG A 45 3.17 -7.14 3.42
C ARG A 45 4.22 -8.08 3.99
N ARG A 46 5.49 -7.92 3.59
CA ARG A 46 6.62 -8.77 4.03
C ARG A 46 6.84 -8.79 5.53
N ARG A 47 6.22 -7.88 6.28
CA ARG A 47 6.38 -7.73 7.73
C ARG A 47 5.17 -8.21 8.53
N LEU A 48 4.09 -8.62 7.84
CA LEU A 48 2.85 -9.04 8.46
C LEU A 48 2.72 -10.57 8.55
N SER A 49 2.00 -11.04 9.57
CA SER A 49 1.47 -12.41 9.53
C SER A 49 0.40 -12.54 8.44
N VAL A 50 0.09 -13.76 8.02
CA VAL A 50 -0.95 -13.97 7.01
C VAL A 50 -2.30 -13.39 7.46
N GLY A 51 -2.65 -13.61 8.73
CA GLY A 51 -3.89 -13.10 9.30
C GLY A 51 -3.94 -11.57 9.38
N ASP A 52 -2.82 -10.92 9.72
CA ASP A 52 -2.74 -9.44 9.78
C ASP A 52 -2.79 -8.82 8.38
N ALA A 53 -2.11 -9.43 7.41
CA ALA A 53 -2.14 -9.01 6.02
C ALA A 53 -3.54 -9.12 5.41
N LEU A 54 -4.27 -10.21 5.68
CA LEU A 54 -5.66 -10.36 5.20
C LEU A 54 -6.61 -9.36 5.87
N ARG A 55 -6.43 -9.07 7.16
CA ARG A 55 -7.18 -8.00 7.85
C ARG A 55 -6.93 -6.64 7.19
N PHE A 56 -5.67 -6.29 6.92
CA PHE A 56 -5.32 -5.06 6.20
C PHE A 56 -5.92 -5.03 4.80
N ALA A 57 -5.81 -6.13 4.05
CA ALA A 57 -6.32 -6.23 2.69
C ALA A 57 -7.84 -6.01 2.61
N ASP A 58 -8.59 -6.38 3.65
CA ASP A 58 -10.04 -6.18 3.72
C ASP A 58 -10.45 -4.70 3.82
N ALA A 59 -9.56 -3.83 4.29
CA ALA A 59 -9.77 -2.39 4.31
C ALA A 59 -9.37 -1.68 3.01
N LEU A 60 -8.79 -2.40 2.03
CA LEU A 60 -8.36 -1.82 0.75
C LEU A 60 -9.47 -1.86 -0.31
N PRO A 61 -9.46 -0.89 -1.25
CA PRO A 61 -10.28 -0.95 -2.46
C PRO A 61 -9.96 -2.21 -3.27
N PRO A 62 -10.92 -2.78 -4.03
CA PRO A 62 -10.77 -4.11 -4.61
C PRO A 62 -9.51 -4.33 -5.46
N VAL A 63 -9.10 -3.34 -6.27
CA VAL A 63 -7.91 -3.46 -7.12
C VAL A 63 -6.61 -3.39 -6.30
N LEU A 64 -6.54 -2.51 -5.29
CA LEU A 64 -5.38 -2.44 -4.40
C LEU A 64 -5.26 -3.68 -3.53
N ARG A 65 -6.39 -4.24 -3.08
CA ARG A 65 -6.45 -5.54 -2.41
C ARG A 65 -5.85 -6.63 -3.27
N ALA A 66 -6.24 -6.70 -4.55
CA ALA A 66 -5.68 -7.66 -5.51
C ALA A 66 -4.17 -7.47 -5.67
N ILE A 67 -3.69 -6.24 -5.89
CA ILE A 67 -2.26 -5.93 -5.98
C ILE A 67 -1.49 -6.36 -4.72
N PHE A 68 -2.06 -6.11 -3.54
CA PHE A 68 -1.46 -6.44 -2.26
C PHE A 68 -1.26 -7.96 -2.08
N VAL A 69 -2.19 -8.81 -2.53
CA VAL A 69 -2.08 -10.28 -2.38
C VAL A 69 -1.44 -10.99 -3.56
N SER A 70 -1.30 -10.33 -4.72
CA SER A 70 -0.67 -10.90 -5.91
C SER A 70 0.76 -11.37 -5.65
N ASP A 71 1.12 -12.50 -6.28
CA ASP A 71 2.45 -13.11 -6.25
C ASP A 71 3.02 -13.32 -4.83
N TRP A 72 2.16 -13.55 -3.85
CA TRP A 72 2.59 -13.75 -2.47
C TRP A 72 3.01 -15.19 -2.20
N ASP A 73 4.27 -15.36 -1.79
CA ASP A 73 4.74 -16.53 -1.07
C ASP A 73 4.44 -16.38 0.44
N ALA A 74 3.38 -17.05 0.91
CA ALA A 74 2.95 -17.01 2.31
C ALA A 74 3.87 -17.79 3.26
N GLU A 75 4.73 -18.65 2.72
CA GLU A 75 5.71 -19.43 3.49
C GLU A 75 7.04 -18.68 3.66
N GLN A 76 7.23 -17.59 2.90
CA GLN A 76 8.41 -16.74 3.04
C GLN A 76 8.49 -16.15 4.46
N ALA A 77 9.67 -16.26 5.08
CA ALA A 77 9.92 -15.69 6.39
C ALA A 77 9.65 -14.18 6.42
N LYS A 78 8.89 -13.73 7.43
CA LYS A 78 8.62 -12.31 7.65
C LYS A 78 9.91 -11.54 7.89
N ARG A 79 9.99 -10.34 7.32
CA ARG A 79 11.01 -9.36 7.68
C ARG A 79 10.56 -8.60 8.93
N PRO A 80 11.49 -8.15 9.79
CA PRO A 80 11.13 -7.26 10.89
C PRO A 80 10.76 -5.87 10.36
N PHE A 81 9.93 -5.15 11.13
CA PHE A 81 9.87 -3.70 11.02
C PHE A 81 11.22 -3.11 11.45
N GLY A 82 11.62 -2.01 10.81
CA GLY A 82 12.89 -1.34 11.06
C GLY A 82 12.77 0.16 10.80
N PRO A 83 13.89 0.90 10.78
CA PRO A 83 13.87 2.34 10.54
C PRO A 83 13.17 2.71 9.23
N ARG A 84 12.47 3.85 9.23
CA ARG A 84 11.75 4.37 8.06
C ARG A 84 12.65 4.41 6.83
N GLU A 85 13.88 4.93 6.95
CA GLU A 85 14.76 5.08 5.77
C GLU A 85 15.17 3.73 5.18
N ALA A 86 15.31 2.69 6.01
CA ALA A 86 15.64 1.35 5.54
C ALA A 86 14.47 0.73 4.76
N MET A 87 13.23 0.98 5.20
CA MET A 87 12.04 0.53 4.48
C MET A 87 11.82 1.32 3.19
N GLU A 88 12.07 2.63 3.18
CA GLU A 88 12.05 3.46 1.96
C GLU A 88 13.13 3.04 0.96
N ALA A 89 14.32 2.66 1.44
CA ALA A 89 15.36 2.08 0.60
C ALA A 89 14.93 0.74 -0.01
N GLU A 90 14.23 -0.11 0.77
CA GLU A 90 13.64 -1.35 0.24
C GLU A 90 12.57 -1.06 -0.83
N VAL A 91 11.74 -0.03 -0.62
CA VAL A 91 10.77 0.43 -1.63
C VAL A 91 11.52 0.80 -2.91
N ARG A 92 12.54 1.66 -2.87
CA ARG A 92 13.30 2.06 -4.08
C ARG A 92 14.03 0.89 -4.77
N ALA A 93 14.55 -0.06 -4.00
CA ALA A 93 15.23 -1.24 -4.54
C ALA A 93 14.26 -2.25 -5.21
N PHE A 94 12.95 -2.14 -4.97
CA PHE A 94 11.96 -2.99 -5.62
C PHE A 94 11.96 -2.73 -7.13
N ARG A 95 12.33 -3.74 -7.93
CA ARG A 95 12.48 -3.62 -9.40
C ARG A 95 13.29 -2.38 -9.78
N GLU A 96 14.46 -2.21 -9.18
CA GLU A 96 15.32 -1.01 -9.21
C GLU A 96 15.38 -0.29 -10.58
N HIS A 97 15.47 -1.00 -11.70
CA HIS A 97 15.50 -0.38 -13.04
C HIS A 97 14.18 0.25 -13.52
N HIS A 98 13.07 0.03 -12.82
CA HIS A 98 11.72 0.44 -13.20
C HIS A 98 11.00 1.22 -12.09
N ASN A 99 11.64 1.40 -10.94
CA ASN A 99 11.04 2.05 -9.79
C ASN A 99 11.71 3.39 -9.51
N PHE A 100 10.91 4.44 -9.58
CA PHE A 100 11.35 5.82 -9.43
C PHE A 100 10.78 6.44 -8.14
N ALA A 101 10.51 5.58 -7.15
CA ALA A 101 9.94 5.99 -5.87
C ALA A 101 10.81 7.09 -5.22
N PRO A 102 10.19 8.21 -4.79
CA PRO A 102 10.89 9.23 -4.02
C PRO A 102 11.29 8.69 -2.63
N SER A 103 12.02 9.49 -1.85
CA SER A 103 12.51 9.07 -0.53
C SER A 103 11.42 8.94 0.54
N ASP A 104 10.25 9.52 0.28
CA ASP A 104 9.05 9.61 1.13
C ASP A 104 7.86 8.86 0.49
N ALA A 105 8.13 7.82 -0.29
CA ALA A 105 7.10 7.11 -1.04
C ALA A 105 6.07 6.45 -0.12
N ILE A 106 6.46 5.96 1.06
CA ILE A 106 5.54 5.30 1.97
C ILE A 106 4.54 6.30 2.57
N SER A 107 5.01 7.45 3.07
CA SER A 107 4.12 8.49 3.60
C SER A 107 3.21 9.04 2.50
N THR A 108 3.77 9.33 1.31
CA THR A 108 3.01 9.83 0.15
C THR A 108 1.91 8.86 -0.28
N VAL A 109 2.22 7.57 -0.44
CA VAL A 109 1.20 6.55 -0.78
C VAL A 109 0.20 6.39 0.36
N GLY A 110 0.63 6.45 1.62
CA GLY A 110 -0.25 6.39 2.78
C GLY A 110 -1.26 7.54 2.85
N GLU A 111 -0.85 8.76 2.50
CA GLU A 111 -1.75 9.92 2.40
C GLU A 111 -2.78 9.76 1.29
N VAL A 112 -2.34 9.30 0.12
CA VAL A 112 -3.25 9.06 -1.01
C VAL A 112 -4.22 7.94 -0.67
N LEU A 113 -3.74 6.83 -0.09
CA LEU A 113 -4.59 5.70 0.28
C LEU A 113 -5.73 6.13 1.21
N ARG A 114 -5.46 6.98 2.20
CA ARG A 114 -6.48 7.53 3.12
C ARG A 114 -7.59 8.34 2.45
N LYS A 115 -7.35 8.88 1.25
CA LYS A 115 -8.38 9.58 0.44
C LYS A 115 -9.29 8.62 -0.32
N HIS A 116 -8.88 7.36 -0.50
CA HIS A 116 -9.51 6.37 -1.37
C HIS A 116 -10.07 5.14 -0.64
N VAL A 117 -9.98 5.10 0.69
CA VAL A 117 -10.57 4.07 1.57
C VAL A 117 -11.70 4.65 2.42
N ASP A 118 -12.55 3.79 3.02
CA ASP A 118 -13.31 4.24 4.19
C ASP A 118 -12.32 4.44 5.34
N ILE A 119 -12.03 5.70 5.63
CA ILE A 119 -11.03 6.07 6.64
C ILE A 119 -11.33 5.51 8.03
N ARG A 120 -12.61 5.38 8.40
CA ARG A 120 -12.98 4.83 9.71
C ARG A 120 -12.68 3.35 9.77
N ASP A 121 -12.96 2.64 8.68
CA ASP A 121 -12.67 1.21 8.60
C ASP A 121 -11.17 0.93 8.53
N PHE A 122 -10.45 1.73 7.74
CA PHE A 122 -9.00 1.64 7.59
C PHE A 122 -8.27 1.84 8.92
N GLU A 123 -8.58 2.93 9.65
CA GLU A 123 -7.97 3.19 10.96
C GLU A 123 -8.39 2.16 12.01
N ARG A 124 -9.64 1.69 11.97
CA ARG A 124 -10.12 0.59 12.83
C ARG A 124 -9.29 -0.67 12.59
N VAL A 125 -9.01 -1.04 11.34
CA VAL A 125 -8.20 -2.21 11.00
C VAL A 125 -6.75 -2.01 11.42
N LEU A 126 -6.14 -0.85 11.13
CA LEU A 126 -4.78 -0.54 11.56
C LEU A 126 -4.60 -0.64 13.08
N ALA A 127 -5.60 -0.22 13.86
CA ALA A 127 -5.60 -0.36 15.32
C ALA A 127 -5.62 -1.81 15.83
N THR A 128 -5.93 -2.79 14.97
CA THR A 128 -5.84 -4.23 15.30
C THR A 128 -4.50 -4.87 14.92
N LEU A 129 -3.64 -4.13 14.23
CA LEU A 129 -2.33 -4.59 13.81
C LEU A 129 -1.27 -4.27 14.89
N PRO A 130 -0.07 -4.89 14.84
CA PRO A 130 1.04 -4.50 15.69
C PRO A 130 1.36 -3.00 15.56
N ASP A 131 1.88 -2.38 16.62
CA ASP A 131 2.16 -0.94 16.65
C ASP A 131 3.10 -0.51 15.51
N GLU A 132 4.08 -1.33 15.16
CA GLU A 132 5.02 -1.06 14.07
C GLU A 132 4.34 -1.09 12.69
N ALA A 133 3.28 -1.90 12.54
CA ALA A 133 2.49 -1.92 11.32
C ALA A 133 1.63 -0.66 11.17
N ARG A 134 1.12 -0.11 12.28
CA ARG A 134 0.47 1.20 12.28
C ARG A 134 1.47 2.31 12.00
N ALA A 135 2.63 2.28 12.65
CA ALA A 135 3.72 3.25 12.47
C ALA A 135 4.20 3.32 11.01
N TYR A 136 4.18 2.20 10.28
CA TYR A 136 4.48 2.16 8.85
C TYR A 136 3.64 3.16 8.03
N TRP A 137 2.39 3.41 8.43
CA TRP A 137 1.46 4.33 7.73
C TRP A 137 1.35 5.72 8.37
N ASN A 138 2.13 6.02 9.43
CA ASN A 138 2.18 7.35 10.04
C ASN A 138 2.99 8.33 9.17
N LEU A 139 2.59 9.61 9.21
CA LEU A 139 3.20 10.68 8.43
C LEU A 139 4.58 11.09 8.97
N GLU A 140 4.76 10.97 10.28
CA GLU A 140 6.01 11.19 10.97
C GLU A 140 6.55 9.80 11.34
N GLY A 141 7.77 9.49 10.92
CA GLY A 141 8.39 8.18 11.11
C GLY A 141 8.83 7.90 12.55
N GLU A 142 7.97 8.18 13.53
CA GLU A 142 8.15 7.89 14.95
C GLU A 142 7.54 6.54 15.36
#